data_AF-A0A535WAS4-F1
#
_entry.id   AF-A0A535WAS4-F1
#
_cell.length_a   1.000
_cell.length_b   1.000
_cell.length_c   1.000
_cell.angle_alpha   90.00
_cell.angle_beta   90.00
_cell.angle_gamma   90.00
#
_symmetry.space_group_name_H-M   'P 1'
#
loop_
_entity.id
_entity.type
_entity.pdbx_description
1 polymer ?
#
loop_
_entity_poly.entity_id
_entity_poly.type
_entity_poly.pdbx_seq_one_letter_code
_entity_poly.pdbx_strand_id
1 'polypeptide(L)'
;MNIYRKAYSVVGALLLLEYLGQFYLIAMAVFTVGAAHGSTNPHTIYSAFKNADTFAGLHFFEGMVVIPITTLVLIGLSFAARHPRKTTWQTAGLLGLLVIQAGLVEIHIPLVSALHALNAILLVSLGSWLCWNNWAFRRQPAPLAAPGPQPEPEPEPEPARV
;
A
#
# COMPACT_ATOMS: atom_id res chain seq x y z
N MET A 1 7.42 -20.68 -5.81
CA MET A 1 6.47 -19.57 -5.55
C MET A 1 5.68 -19.27 -6.82
N ASN A 2 4.35 -19.25 -6.77
CA ASN A 2 3.48 -19.11 -7.95
C ASN A 2 3.52 -17.67 -8.54
N ILE A 3 3.37 -17.53 -9.86
CA ILE A 3 3.35 -16.25 -10.59
C ILE A 3 2.31 -15.29 -10.01
N TYR A 4 1.14 -15.78 -9.59
CA TYR A 4 0.08 -14.95 -9.00
C TYR A 4 0.50 -14.27 -7.69
N ARG A 5 1.41 -14.87 -6.90
CA ARG A 5 1.94 -14.23 -5.68
C ARG A 5 2.87 -13.06 -6.02
N LYS A 6 3.69 -13.22 -7.05
CA LYS A 6 4.53 -12.12 -7.55
C LYS A 6 3.66 -11.00 -8.13
N ALA A 7 2.66 -11.34 -8.93
CA ALA A 7 1.70 -10.37 -9.46
C ALA A 7 0.98 -9.62 -8.33
N TYR A 8 0.48 -10.33 -7.30
CA TYR A 8 -0.10 -9.70 -6.11
C TYR A 8 0.85 -8.72 -5.44
N SER A 9 2.13 -9.06 -5.28
CA SER A 9 3.12 -8.13 -4.71
C SER A 9 3.37 -6.91 -5.59
N VAL A 10 3.49 -7.08 -6.91
CA VAL A 10 3.72 -5.97 -7.84
C VAL A 10 2.52 -5.04 -7.90
N VAL A 11 1.31 -5.59 -8.04
CA VAL A 11 0.06 -4.80 -8.03
C VAL A 11 -0.15 -4.14 -6.66
N GLY A 12 0.21 -4.82 -5.57
CA GLY A 12 0.19 -4.22 -4.23
C GLY A 12 1.15 -3.03 -4.10
N ALA A 13 2.35 -3.10 -4.70
CA ALA A 13 3.28 -1.98 -4.75
C ALA A 13 2.79 -0.85 -5.67
N LEU A 14 2.15 -1.20 -6.79
CA LEU A 14 1.50 -0.21 -7.68
C LEU A 14 0.40 0.55 -6.94
N LEU A 15 -0.44 -0.14 -6.16
CA LEU A 15 -1.47 0.49 -5.33
C LEU A 15 -0.87 1.47 -4.31
N LEU A 16 0.31 1.19 -3.76
CA LEU A 16 0.99 2.15 -2.88
C LEU A 16 1.49 3.38 -3.64
N LEU A 17 1.98 3.20 -4.87
CA LEU A 17 2.37 4.33 -5.72
C LEU A 17 1.17 5.19 -6.10
N GLU A 18 0.02 4.56 -6.39
CA GLU A 18 -1.27 5.23 -6.58
C GLU A 18 -1.65 6.07 -5.35
N TYR A 19 -1.64 5.48 -4.14
CA TYR A 19 -1.87 6.25 -2.90
C TYR A 19 -0.91 7.41 -2.68
N LEU A 20 0.39 7.24 -2.99
CA LEU A 20 1.36 8.35 -2.92
C LEU A 20 1.04 9.43 -3.96
N GLY A 21 0.67 9.01 -5.17
CA GLY A 21 0.15 9.87 -6.22
C GLY A 21 -1.05 10.68 -5.73
N GLN A 22 -1.94 10.07 -4.93
CA GLN A 22 -3.08 10.78 -4.38
C GLN A 22 -2.73 11.93 -3.46
N PHE A 23 -1.85 11.65 -2.49
CA PHE A 23 -1.38 12.67 -1.58
C PHE A 23 -0.62 13.77 -2.32
N TYR A 24 0.15 13.41 -3.34
CA TYR A 24 0.83 14.38 -4.17
C TYR A 24 -0.17 15.30 -4.91
N LEU A 25 -1.20 14.74 -5.55
CA LEU A 25 -2.19 15.51 -6.31
C LEU A 25 -2.96 16.49 -5.42
N ILE A 26 -3.46 16.04 -4.25
CA ILE A 26 -4.17 16.95 -3.35
C ILE A 26 -3.22 17.99 -2.73
N ALA A 27 -1.97 17.63 -2.43
CA ALA A 27 -0.97 18.58 -1.95
C ALA A 27 -0.68 19.64 -3.01
N MET A 28 -0.54 19.26 -4.28
CA MET A 28 -0.36 20.20 -5.40
C MET A 28 -1.54 21.14 -5.54
N ALA A 29 -2.78 20.66 -5.41
CA ALA A 29 -3.96 21.53 -5.43
C ALA A 29 -3.91 22.57 -4.31
N VAL A 30 -3.67 22.13 -3.07
CA VAL A 30 -3.63 23.00 -1.88
C VAL A 30 -2.49 24.01 -1.96
N PHE A 31 -1.26 23.58 -2.28
CA PHE A 31 -0.12 24.47 -2.36
C PHE A 31 -0.19 25.43 -3.54
N THR A 32 -0.83 25.06 -4.64
CA THR A 32 -1.05 25.97 -5.79
C THR A 32 -1.94 27.14 -5.39
N VAL A 33 -3.05 26.88 -4.68
CA VAL A 33 -3.90 27.96 -4.14
C VAL A 33 -3.15 28.76 -3.07
N GLY A 34 -2.47 28.07 -2.16
CA GLY A 34 -1.71 28.70 -1.08
C GLY A 34 -0.61 29.64 -1.59
N ALA A 35 0.06 29.32 -2.70
CA ALA A 35 1.09 30.16 -3.30
C ALA A 35 0.54 31.47 -3.89
N ALA A 36 -0.75 31.54 -4.21
CA ALA A 36 -1.41 32.77 -4.67
C ALA A 36 -1.98 33.62 -3.52
N HIS A 37 -1.88 33.14 -2.26
CA HIS A 37 -2.37 33.86 -1.10
C HIS A 37 -1.69 35.22 -0.96
N GLY A 38 -2.48 36.29 -0.86
CA GLY A 38 -1.98 37.67 -0.77
C GLY A 38 -1.68 38.35 -2.11
N SER A 39 -1.82 37.64 -3.24
CA SER A 39 -1.78 38.29 -4.56
C SER A 39 -2.98 39.22 -4.74
N THR A 40 -2.75 40.42 -5.26
CA THR A 40 -3.80 41.35 -5.69
C THR A 40 -4.05 41.29 -7.21
N ASN A 41 -3.20 40.57 -7.95
CA ASN A 41 -3.35 40.40 -9.40
C ASN A 41 -4.46 39.35 -9.70
N PRO A 42 -5.57 39.75 -10.34
CA PRO A 42 -6.68 38.83 -10.64
C PRO A 42 -6.28 37.65 -11.54
N HIS A 43 -5.35 37.87 -12.47
CA HIS A 43 -4.87 36.82 -13.38
C HIS A 43 -4.11 35.73 -12.62
N THR A 44 -3.26 36.13 -11.65
CA THR A 44 -2.54 35.18 -10.79
C THR A 44 -3.50 34.34 -9.98
N ILE A 45 -4.48 34.96 -9.32
CA ILE A 45 -5.50 34.26 -8.52
C ILE A 45 -6.27 33.27 -9.40
N TYR A 46 -6.79 33.73 -10.54
CA TYR A 46 -7.55 32.88 -11.47
C TYR A 46 -6.73 31.67 -11.94
N SER A 47 -5.47 31.90 -12.35
CA SER A 47 -4.60 30.82 -12.81
C SER A 47 -4.31 29.79 -11.71
N ALA A 48 -4.18 30.22 -10.46
CA ALA A 48 -3.93 29.33 -9.33
C ALA A 48 -5.13 28.42 -9.06
N PHE A 49 -6.35 28.96 -9.02
CA PHE A 49 -7.56 28.14 -8.87
C PHE A 49 -7.74 27.18 -10.05
N LYS A 50 -7.55 27.64 -11.29
CA LYS A 50 -7.67 26.77 -12.47
C LYS A 50 -6.68 25.59 -12.45
N ASN A 51 -5.43 25.85 -12.06
CA ASN A 51 -4.43 24.80 -11.94
C ASN A 51 -4.73 23.86 -10.76
N ALA A 52 -5.17 24.41 -9.62
CA ALA A 52 -5.59 23.62 -8.47
C ALA A 52 -6.79 22.71 -8.79
N ASP A 53 -7.78 23.20 -9.53
CA ASP A 53 -8.93 22.42 -10.00
C ASP A 53 -8.49 21.25 -10.88
N THR A 54 -7.44 21.45 -11.70
CA THR A 54 -6.87 20.36 -12.51
C THR A 54 -6.29 19.25 -11.62
N PHE A 55 -5.50 19.63 -10.61
CA PHE A 55 -4.94 18.65 -9.66
C PHE A 55 -6.02 17.98 -8.79
N ALA A 56 -7.02 18.74 -8.33
CA ALA A 56 -8.15 18.22 -7.57
C ALA A 56 -9.01 17.26 -8.43
N GLY A 57 -9.20 17.57 -9.71
CA GLY A 57 -9.90 16.70 -10.65
C GLY A 57 -9.14 15.39 -10.90
N LEU A 58 -7.82 15.45 -11.04
CA LEU A 58 -6.98 14.25 -11.13
C LEU A 58 -6.99 13.44 -9.83
N HIS A 59 -6.96 14.10 -8.66
CA HIS A 59 -7.12 13.46 -7.35
C HIS A 59 -8.45 12.71 -7.28
N PHE A 60 -9.55 13.34 -7.70
CA PHE A 60 -10.86 12.71 -7.73
C PHE A 60 -10.91 11.51 -8.69
N PHE A 61 -10.42 11.67 -9.93
CA PHE A 61 -10.42 10.62 -10.94
C PHE A 61 -9.63 9.38 -10.49
N GLU A 62 -8.42 9.60 -9.97
CA GLU A 62 -7.56 8.54 -9.51
C GLU A 62 -8.23 7.75 -8.36
N GLY A 63 -8.79 8.47 -7.37
CA GLY A 63 -9.44 7.87 -6.21
C GLY A 63 -10.75 7.14 -6.52
N MET A 64 -11.49 7.59 -7.53
CA MET A 64 -12.79 7.02 -7.89
C MET A 64 -12.72 5.94 -8.98
N VAL A 65 -11.63 5.89 -9.76
CA VAL A 65 -11.51 4.99 -10.90
C VAL A 65 -10.29 4.10 -10.81
N VAL A 66 -9.09 4.70 -10.74
CA VAL A 66 -7.83 3.96 -10.86
C VAL A 66 -7.61 3.05 -9.64
N ILE A 67 -7.63 3.62 -8.43
CA ILE A 67 -7.44 2.87 -7.19
C ILE A 67 -8.48 1.75 -7.01
N PRO A 68 -9.79 1.97 -7.22
CA PRO A 68 -10.79 0.92 -7.11
C PRO A 68 -10.54 -0.24 -8.08
N ILE A 69 -10.17 0.04 -9.34
CA ILE A 69 -9.85 -0.99 -10.32
C ILE A 69 -8.62 -1.79 -9.88
N THR A 70 -7.54 -1.12 -9.49
CA THR A 70 -6.32 -1.78 -8.99
C THR A 70 -6.62 -2.63 -7.75
N THR A 71 -7.49 -2.15 -6.85
CA THR A 71 -7.93 -2.88 -5.66
C THR A 71 -8.73 -4.14 -6.04
N LEU A 72 -9.65 -4.06 -7.00
CA LEU A 72 -10.40 -5.22 -7.48
C LEU A 72 -9.48 -6.28 -8.12
N VAL A 73 -8.49 -5.84 -8.90
CA VAL A 73 -7.46 -6.74 -9.45
C VAL A 73 -6.68 -7.40 -8.31
N LEU A 74 -6.29 -6.65 -7.28
CA LEU A 74 -5.56 -7.17 -6.13
C LEU A 74 -6.38 -8.21 -5.34
N ILE A 75 -7.69 -8.00 -5.19
CA ILE A 75 -8.63 -8.98 -4.61
C ILE A 75 -8.66 -10.25 -5.46
N GLY A 76 -8.84 -10.14 -6.78
CA GLY A 76 -8.82 -11.29 -7.69
C GLY A 76 -7.51 -12.08 -7.59
N LEU A 77 -6.38 -11.36 -7.54
CA LEU A 77 -5.05 -11.96 -7.36
C LEU A 77 -4.89 -12.63 -6.00
N SER A 78 -5.51 -12.14 -4.93
CA SER A 78 -5.42 -12.77 -3.61
C SER A 78 -6.03 -14.19 -3.63
N PHE A 79 -7.14 -14.37 -4.35
CA PHE A 79 -7.76 -15.67 -4.61
C PHE A 79 -6.87 -16.55 -5.52
N ALA A 80 -6.42 -16.01 -6.65
CA ALA A 80 -5.58 -16.76 -7.61
C ALA A 80 -4.24 -17.24 -7.01
N ALA A 81 -3.65 -16.41 -6.15
CA ALA A 81 -2.43 -16.71 -5.41
C ALA A 81 -2.64 -17.69 -4.24
N ARG A 82 -3.90 -18.05 -3.94
CA ARG A 82 -4.32 -18.88 -2.81
C ARG A 82 -3.76 -18.35 -1.49
N HIS A 83 -3.89 -17.05 -1.25
CA HIS A 83 -3.53 -16.48 0.04
C HIS A 83 -4.47 -17.02 1.15
N PRO A 84 -4.04 -17.02 2.42
CA PRO A 84 -4.93 -17.32 3.53
C PRO A 84 -6.18 -16.45 3.50
N ARG A 85 -7.34 -16.99 3.90
CA ARG A 85 -8.61 -16.24 3.91
C ARG A 85 -8.51 -14.90 4.64
N LYS A 86 -7.72 -14.84 5.72
CA LYS A 86 -7.44 -13.59 6.46
C LYS A 86 -6.87 -12.51 5.54
N THR A 87 -5.86 -12.83 4.73
CA THR A 87 -5.24 -11.89 3.79
C THR A 87 -6.26 -11.44 2.75
N THR A 88 -7.04 -12.36 2.18
CA THR A 88 -8.09 -12.01 1.20
C THR A 88 -9.15 -11.08 1.80
N TRP A 89 -9.60 -11.32 3.03
CA TRP A 89 -10.53 -10.42 3.72
C TRP A 89 -9.93 -9.05 4.01
N GLN A 90 -8.65 -8.99 4.37
CA GLN A 90 -7.95 -7.72 4.56
C GLN A 90 -7.81 -6.96 3.23
N THR A 91 -7.50 -7.64 2.12
CA THR A 91 -7.47 -7.05 0.78
C THR A 91 -8.85 -6.54 0.37
N ALA A 92 -9.91 -7.32 0.61
CA ALA A 92 -11.30 -6.88 0.38
C ALA A 92 -11.70 -5.72 1.29
N GLY A 93 -11.14 -5.65 2.50
CA GLY A 93 -11.30 -4.53 3.41
C GLY A 93 -10.83 -3.20 2.83
N LEU A 94 -9.82 -3.19 1.95
CA LEU A 94 -9.42 -1.98 1.21
C LEU A 94 -10.58 -1.44 0.36
N LEU A 95 -11.33 -2.31 -0.31
CA LEU A 95 -12.51 -1.89 -1.08
C LEU A 95 -13.60 -1.29 -0.17
N GLY A 96 -13.83 -1.89 1.00
CA GLY A 96 -14.75 -1.33 2.00
C GLY A 96 -14.32 0.06 2.47
N LEU A 97 -13.03 0.23 2.76
CA LEU A 97 -12.46 1.54 3.11
C LEU A 97 -12.58 2.55 1.96
N LEU A 98 -12.47 2.13 0.69
CA LEU A 98 -12.68 3.01 -0.47
C LEU A 98 -14.14 3.47 -0.59
N VAL A 99 -15.10 2.57 -0.35
CA VAL A 99 -16.53 2.95 -0.32
C VAL A 99 -16.79 3.99 0.78
N ILE A 100 -16.20 3.81 1.96
CA ILE A 100 -16.26 4.80 3.04
C ILE A 100 -15.58 6.10 2.61
N GLN A 101 -14.40 6.03 1.97
CA GLN A 101 -13.66 7.19 1.48
C GLN A 101 -14.49 8.05 0.52
N ALA A 102 -15.16 7.40 -0.44
CA ALA A 102 -16.05 8.03 -1.42
C ALA A 102 -17.30 8.63 -0.76
N GLY A 103 -17.89 7.95 0.23
CA GLY A 103 -18.99 8.52 1.00
C GLY A 103 -18.59 9.76 1.80
N LEU A 104 -17.41 9.74 2.44
CA LEU A 104 -16.95 10.84 3.30
C LEU A 104 -16.66 12.14 2.54
N VAL A 105 -16.23 12.07 1.27
CA VAL A 105 -15.98 13.29 0.48
C VAL A 105 -17.27 14.01 0.08
N GLU A 106 -18.36 13.26 -0.13
CA GLU A 106 -19.66 13.80 -0.56
C GLU A 106 -20.49 14.45 0.57
N ILE A 107 -20.09 14.30 1.84
CA ILE A 107 -20.89 14.79 2.97
C ILE A 107 -20.79 16.33 3.13
N HIS A 108 -19.83 17.01 2.49
CA HIS A 108 -19.67 18.48 2.47
C HIS A 108 -19.71 19.19 3.86
N ILE A 109 -19.54 18.45 4.95
CA ILE A 109 -19.43 18.98 6.33
C ILE A 109 -17.95 18.97 6.71
N PRO A 110 -17.30 20.13 7.00
CA PRO A 110 -15.85 20.20 7.17
C PRO A 110 -15.26 19.21 8.17
N LEU A 111 -15.92 18.99 9.31
CA LEU A 111 -15.47 18.04 10.33
C LEU A 111 -15.57 16.58 9.86
N VAL A 112 -16.60 16.25 9.07
CA VAL A 112 -16.76 14.92 8.47
C VAL A 112 -15.78 14.71 7.32
N SER A 113 -15.50 15.75 6.53
CA SER A 113 -14.44 15.73 5.52
C SER A 113 -13.06 15.51 6.15
N ALA A 114 -12.83 15.84 7.42
CA ALA A 114 -11.61 15.47 8.12
C ALA A 114 -11.47 13.95 8.31
N LEU A 115 -12.59 13.21 8.45
CA LEU A 115 -12.59 11.75 8.52
C LEU A 115 -12.11 11.13 7.19
N HIS A 116 -12.31 11.80 6.05
CA HIS A 116 -11.78 11.34 4.76
C HIS A 116 -10.24 11.27 4.81
N ALA A 117 -9.58 12.28 5.38
CA ALA A 117 -8.12 12.25 5.56
C ALA A 117 -7.68 11.11 6.50
N LEU A 118 -8.42 10.88 7.60
CA LEU A 118 -8.12 9.77 8.52
C LEU A 118 -8.32 8.39 7.87
N ASN A 119 -9.36 8.21 7.07
CA ASN A 119 -9.60 6.95 6.37
C ASN A 119 -8.57 6.72 5.24
N ALA A 120 -8.06 7.77 4.60
CA ALA A 120 -6.91 7.67 3.68
C ALA A 120 -5.66 7.10 4.38
N ILE A 121 -5.40 7.51 5.63
CA ILE A 121 -4.29 6.95 6.43
C ILE A 121 -4.50 5.46 6.70
N LEU A 122 -5.73 5.03 6.97
CA LEU A 122 -6.06 3.61 7.15
C LEU A 122 -5.83 2.80 5.87
N LEU A 123 -6.26 3.32 4.71
CA LEU A 123 -6.03 2.70 3.40
C LEU A 123 -4.54 2.48 3.13
N VAL A 124 -3.72 3.52 3.35
CA VAL A 124 -2.28 3.44 3.12
C VAL A 124 -1.61 2.52 4.13
N SER A 125 -2.01 2.57 5.39
CA SER A 125 -1.47 1.71 6.45
C SER A 125 -1.75 0.23 6.16
N LEU A 126 -3.01 -0.10 5.86
CA LEU A 126 -3.41 -1.48 5.55
C LEU A 126 -2.78 -1.95 4.23
N GLY A 127 -2.78 -1.12 3.20
CA GLY A 127 -2.14 -1.41 1.92
C GLY A 127 -0.63 -1.68 2.10
N SER A 128 0.06 -0.83 2.86
CA SER A 128 1.49 -0.98 3.14
C SER A 128 1.77 -2.25 3.90
N TRP A 129 0.96 -2.54 4.93
CA TRP A 129 1.06 -3.78 5.71
C TRP A 129 0.83 -5.03 4.84
N LEU A 130 -0.18 -5.01 3.97
CA LEU A 130 -0.47 -6.12 3.05
C LEU A 130 0.66 -6.34 2.06
N CYS A 131 1.18 -5.26 1.46
CA CYS A 131 2.27 -5.31 0.51
C CYS A 131 3.55 -5.85 1.15
N TRP A 132 3.93 -5.31 2.32
CA TRP A 132 5.13 -5.72 3.06
C TRP A 132 5.08 -7.19 3.49
N ASN A 133 3.98 -7.62 4.11
CA ASN A 133 3.89 -8.98 4.67
C ASN A 133 3.69 -10.06 3.60
N ASN A 134 3.18 -9.69 2.42
CA ASN A 134 2.98 -10.61 1.30
C ASN A 134 4.00 -10.37 0.18
N TRP A 135 5.10 -9.70 0.47
CA TRP A 135 6.15 -9.41 -0.51
C TRP A 135 6.81 -10.70 -0.99
N ALA A 136 6.55 -11.07 -2.24
CA ALA A 136 7.02 -12.31 -2.85
C ALA A 136 8.55 -12.33 -3.01
N PHE A 137 9.19 -11.18 -3.17
CA PHE A 137 10.62 -11.10 -3.48
C PHE A 137 11.51 -11.01 -2.23
N ARG A 138 10.97 -11.31 -1.04
CA ARG A 138 11.74 -11.33 0.20
C ARG A 138 12.74 -12.49 0.16
N ARG A 139 14.03 -12.20 0.34
CA ARG A 139 15.07 -13.24 0.46
C ARG A 139 14.80 -14.06 1.72
N GLN A 140 14.71 -15.37 1.59
CA GLN A 140 14.78 -16.28 2.73
C GLN A 140 16.24 -16.36 3.17
N PRO A 141 16.56 -16.25 4.48
CA PRO A 141 17.88 -16.60 4.97
C PRO A 141 18.22 -18.02 4.51
N ALA A 142 19.47 -18.24 4.06
CA ALA A 142 19.93 -19.59 3.82
C ALA A 142 19.73 -20.41 5.11
N PRO A 143 19.27 -21.66 5.05
CA PRO A 143 19.25 -22.53 6.21
C PRO A 143 20.64 -22.49 6.86
N LEU A 144 20.70 -22.28 8.18
CA LEU A 144 21.95 -22.47 8.91
C LEU A 144 22.47 -23.85 8.54
N ALA A 145 23.70 -23.91 8.01
CA ALA A 145 24.34 -25.18 7.72
C ALA A 145 24.24 -26.05 8.98
N ALA A 146 23.77 -27.29 8.83
CA ALA A 146 23.72 -28.22 9.94
C ALA A 146 25.11 -28.25 10.61
N PRO A 147 25.20 -28.35 11.95
CA PRO A 147 26.47 -28.57 12.62
C PRO A 147 27.21 -29.70 11.89
N GLY A 148 28.48 -29.46 11.54
CA GLY A 148 29.31 -30.50 10.93
C GLY A 148 29.32 -31.77 11.78
N PRO A 149 29.69 -32.93 11.21
CA PRO A 149 29.78 -34.18 11.95
C PRO A 149 30.54 -33.94 13.26
N GLN A 150 29.93 -34.30 14.39
CA GLN A 150 30.65 -34.30 15.65
C GLN A 150 31.83 -35.27 15.51
N PRO A 151 33.02 -34.94 16.03
CA PRO A 151 34.14 -35.88 16.05
C PRO A 151 33.67 -37.19 16.68
N GLU A 152 33.93 -38.30 16.01
CA GLU A 152 33.63 -39.62 16.56
C GLU A 152 34.36 -39.76 17.90
N PRO A 153 33.69 -40.21 18.99
CA PRO A 153 34.35 -40.39 20.27
C PRO A 153 35.51 -41.36 20.09
N GLU A 154 36.69 -40.95 20.57
CA GLU A 154 37.93 -41.73 20.47
C GLU A 154 37.71 -43.12 21.10
N PRO A 155 38.11 -44.22 20.44
CA PRO A 155 37.89 -45.56 20.95
C PRO A 155 38.57 -45.73 22.31
N GLU A 156 37.81 -46.16 23.30
CA GLU A 156 38.30 -46.41 24.65
C GLU A 156 39.40 -47.49 24.61
N PRO A 157 40.56 -47.26 25.25
CA PRO A 157 41.69 -48.19 25.15
C PRO A 157 41.32 -49.56 25.71
N GLU A 158 41.58 -50.63 24.93
CA GLU A 158 41.32 -52.01 25.33
C GLU A 158 42.08 -52.33 26.63
N PRO A 159 41.40 -52.79 27.70
CA PRO A 159 42.07 -53.10 28.95
C PRO A 159 43.08 -54.23 28.75
N ALA A 160 44.31 -54.02 29.23
CA ALA A 160 45.39 -54.98 29.14
C ALA A 160 44.96 -56.32 29.76
N ARG A 161 45.00 -57.39 28.96
CA ARG A 161 44.73 -58.76 29.43
C ARG A 161 45.89 -59.20 30.32
N VAL A 162 45.59 -59.44 31.59
CA VAL A 162 46.49 -60.04 32.60
C VAL A 162 46.31 -61.55 32.60
#